data_AF-A0A4Q0GUH3-F1
#
_entry.id   AF-A0A4Q0GUH3-F1
#
_cell.length_a   1.000
_cell.length_b   1.000
_cell.length_c   1.000
_cell.angle_alpha   90.00
_cell.angle_beta   90.00
_cell.angle_gamma   90.00
#
_symmetry.space_group_name_H-M   'P 1'
#
loop_
_entity.id
_entity.type
_entity.pdbx_description
1 polymer ?
#
loop_
_entity_poly.entity_id
_entity_poly.type
_entity_poly.pdbx_seq_one_letter_code
_entity_poly.pdbx_strand_id
1 'polypeptide(L)'
;MTTTPTATPTTGPTTGISTDTSRLKSKDNLDKAGEKFEAVFTGMMLKSMRQAKLADPLFDSKAIDTFTDMQDGLVAKSMAEHTPLGIGKAMTDFLAKSQSDLNEPTAGSPP
;
A
#
# COMPACT_ATOMS: atom_id res chain seq x y z
N MET A 1 42.55 -28.58 10.22
CA MET A 1 42.36 -27.58 9.16
C MET A 1 41.03 -27.88 8.49
N THR A 2 39.96 -27.17 8.86
CA THR A 2 38.62 -27.35 8.27
C THR A 2 38.07 -25.96 7.98
N THR A 3 38.02 -25.60 6.70
CA THR A 3 37.45 -24.34 6.21
C THR A 3 35.95 -24.51 6.00
N THR A 4 35.14 -23.78 6.75
CA THR A 4 33.70 -23.66 6.51
C THR A 4 33.47 -22.75 5.28
N PRO A 5 32.61 -23.13 4.33
CA PRO A 5 32.24 -22.25 3.23
C PRO A 5 31.22 -21.21 3.70
N THR A 6 31.55 -19.93 3.54
CA THR A 6 30.63 -18.80 3.72
C THR A 6 29.64 -18.79 2.55
N ALA A 7 28.38 -19.11 2.83
CA ALA A 7 27.28 -18.96 1.87
C ALA A 7 26.93 -17.48 1.71
N THR A 8 27.11 -16.94 0.50
CA THR A 8 26.54 -15.67 0.06
C THR A 8 25.01 -15.79 -0.02
N PRO A 9 24.23 -14.82 0.49
CA PRO A 9 22.80 -14.81 0.22
C PRO A 9 22.57 -14.35 -1.23
N THR A 10 22.13 -15.28 -2.06
CA THR A 10 21.64 -15.03 -3.42
C THR A 10 20.31 -14.28 -3.34
N THR A 11 20.30 -13.01 -3.73
CA THR A 11 19.09 -12.21 -3.94
C THR A 11 18.28 -12.78 -5.11
N GLY A 12 17.25 -13.57 -4.80
CA GLY A 12 16.25 -14.04 -5.76
C GLY A 12 15.22 -12.94 -6.11
N PRO A 13 14.55 -13.05 -7.27
CA PRO A 13 13.70 -11.99 -7.81
C PRO A 13 12.36 -11.91 -7.06
N THR A 14 12.13 -10.83 -6.31
CA THR A 14 10.81 -10.50 -5.79
C THR A 14 9.98 -9.87 -6.90
N THR A 15 9.01 -10.63 -7.38
CA THR A 15 7.96 -10.26 -8.33
C THR A 15 7.46 -8.82 -8.14
N GLY A 16 7.76 -7.96 -9.12
CA GLY A 16 6.98 -6.77 -9.47
C GLY A 16 7.03 -5.55 -8.53
N ILE A 17 7.52 -5.67 -7.30
CA ILE A 17 7.72 -4.51 -6.42
C ILE A 17 9.15 -4.02 -6.64
N SER A 18 9.31 -3.06 -7.56
CA SER A 18 10.59 -2.36 -7.68
C SER A 18 10.91 -1.70 -6.33
N THR A 19 11.99 -2.14 -5.69
CA THR A 19 12.59 -1.49 -4.52
C THR A 19 13.15 -0.10 -4.84
N ASP A 20 13.07 0.32 -6.11
CA ASP A 20 13.36 1.68 -6.57
C ASP A 20 12.28 2.66 -6.08
N THR A 21 12.43 3.10 -4.84
CA THR A 21 11.68 4.21 -4.23
C THR A 21 12.04 5.57 -4.86
N SER A 22 12.89 5.61 -5.91
CA SER A 22 13.23 6.85 -6.62
C SER A 22 12.02 7.58 -7.18
N ARG A 23 10.96 6.85 -7.57
CA ARG A 23 9.69 7.45 -8.04
C ARG A 23 8.89 8.13 -6.92
N LEU A 24 9.16 7.77 -5.67
CA LEU A 24 8.55 8.33 -4.47
C LEU A 24 9.36 9.51 -3.90
N LYS A 25 10.47 9.91 -4.52
CA LYS A 25 11.32 11.02 -4.04
C LYS A 25 10.63 12.38 -4.09
N SER A 26 9.60 12.53 -4.93
CA SER A 26 8.83 13.77 -4.98
C SER A 26 7.61 13.65 -4.07
N LYS A 27 7.44 14.66 -3.21
CA LYS A 27 6.28 14.78 -2.32
C LYS A 27 4.94 14.65 -3.06
N ASP A 28 4.83 15.19 -4.27
CA ASP A 28 3.62 15.06 -5.11
C ASP A 28 3.34 13.61 -5.53
N ASN A 29 4.39 12.79 -5.77
CA ASN A 29 4.23 11.38 -6.10
C ASN A 29 3.84 10.55 -4.87
N LEU A 30 4.38 10.89 -3.69
CA LEU A 30 3.95 10.28 -2.44
C LEU A 30 2.48 10.62 -2.15
N ASP A 31 2.10 11.89 -2.21
CA ASP A 31 0.73 12.34 -1.94
C ASP A 31 -0.29 11.62 -2.86
N LYS A 32 0.02 11.53 -4.17
CA LYS A 32 -0.80 10.75 -5.14
C LYS A 32 -0.82 9.24 -4.85
N ALA A 33 0.31 8.67 -4.46
CA ALA A 33 0.37 7.25 -4.08
C ALA A 33 -0.46 6.97 -2.83
N GLY A 34 -0.46 7.89 -1.85
CA GLY A 34 -1.29 7.83 -0.66
C GLY A 34 -2.79 7.85 -1.00
N GLU A 35 -3.22 8.75 -1.88
CA GLU A 35 -4.62 8.82 -2.34
C GLU A 35 -5.07 7.51 -3.00
N LYS A 36 -4.24 6.94 -3.88
CA LYS A 36 -4.55 5.66 -4.54
C LYS A 36 -4.57 4.48 -3.57
N PHE A 37 -3.65 4.46 -2.61
CA PHE A 37 -3.66 3.47 -1.55
C PHE A 37 -4.93 3.55 -0.70
N GLU A 38 -5.32 4.76 -0.32
CA GLU A 38 -6.53 5.01 0.48
C GLU A 38 -7.80 4.62 -0.26
N ALA A 39 -7.88 4.85 -1.58
CA ALA A 39 -9.00 4.38 -2.39
C ALA A 39 -9.12 2.85 -2.37
N VAL A 40 -8.01 2.13 -2.51
CA VAL A 40 -8.01 0.65 -2.46
C VAL A 40 -8.40 0.17 -1.07
N PHE A 41 -7.84 0.76 -0.02
CA PHE A 41 -8.13 0.37 1.37
C PHE A 41 -9.60 0.64 1.75
N THR A 42 -10.12 1.81 1.38
CA THR A 42 -11.54 2.15 1.59
C THR A 42 -12.45 1.21 0.81
N GLY A 43 -12.09 0.85 -0.42
CA GLY A 43 -12.82 -0.16 -1.20
C GLY A 43 -12.82 -1.53 -0.53
N MET A 44 -11.69 -1.98 0.01
CA MET A 44 -11.59 -3.22 0.79
C MET A 44 -12.46 -3.15 2.05
N MET A 45 -12.44 -2.04 2.77
CA MET A 45 -13.28 -1.83 3.96
C MET A 45 -14.77 -1.91 3.60
N LEU A 46 -15.23 -1.18 2.58
CA LEU A 46 -16.62 -1.22 2.11
C LEU A 46 -17.04 -2.63 1.69
N LYS A 47 -16.16 -3.34 0.97
CA LYS A 47 -16.39 -4.73 0.58
C LYS A 47 -16.51 -5.64 1.80
N SER A 48 -15.61 -5.53 2.78
CA SER A 48 -15.65 -6.31 4.02
C SER A 48 -16.91 -6.02 4.84
N MET A 49 -17.36 -4.77 4.94
CA MET A 49 -18.62 -4.41 5.61
C MET A 49 -19.82 -5.07 4.92
N ARG A 50 -19.84 -5.08 3.57
CA ARG A 50 -20.88 -5.73 2.78
C ARG A 50 -20.84 -7.25 2.88
N GLN A 51 -19.65 -7.84 2.99
CA GLN A 51 -19.48 -9.28 3.21
C GLN A 51 -19.91 -9.69 4.63
N ALA A 52 -19.81 -8.81 5.62
CA ALA A 52 -20.25 -9.04 7.00
C ALA A 52 -21.79 -8.98 7.18
N LYS A 53 -22.57 -9.18 6.11
CA LYS A 53 -24.04 -9.20 6.13
C LYS A 53 -24.56 -10.29 7.06
N LEU A 54 -25.49 -9.91 7.94
CA LEU A 54 -26.14 -10.79 8.93
C LEU A 54 -27.31 -11.61 8.37
N ALA A 55 -27.66 -11.41 7.09
CA ALA A 55 -28.80 -12.06 6.45
C ALA A 55 -28.38 -12.65 5.11
N ASP A 56 -28.91 -13.84 4.81
CA ASP A 56 -28.67 -14.54 3.55
C ASP A 56 -29.35 -13.78 2.39
N PRO A 57 -28.60 -13.34 1.37
CA PRO A 57 -29.18 -12.59 0.26
C PRO A 57 -30.11 -13.49 -0.57
N LEU A 58 -31.42 -13.29 -0.44
CA LEU A 58 -32.46 -14.03 -1.18
C LEU A 58 -32.42 -13.82 -2.71
N PHE A 59 -31.65 -12.83 -3.19
CA PHE A 59 -31.51 -12.47 -4.60
C PHE A 59 -30.06 -12.15 -4.97
N ASP A 60 -29.16 -13.11 -4.74
CA ASP A 60 -27.76 -12.96 -5.15
C ASP A 60 -27.53 -13.43 -6.60
N SER A 61 -26.66 -12.74 -7.32
CA SER A 61 -26.25 -13.09 -8.68
C SER A 61 -24.90 -12.47 -8.98
N LYS A 62 -23.99 -13.25 -9.60
CA LYS A 62 -22.64 -12.78 -9.99
C LYS A 62 -22.64 -11.47 -10.80
N ALA A 63 -23.68 -11.22 -11.59
CA ALA A 63 -23.83 -9.98 -12.34
C ALA A 63 -24.08 -8.77 -11.43
N ILE A 64 -24.89 -8.93 -10.37
CA ILE A 64 -25.16 -7.91 -9.36
C ILE A 64 -23.91 -7.66 -8.52
N ASP A 65 -23.17 -8.71 -8.16
CA ASP A 65 -21.90 -8.59 -7.44
C ASP A 65 -20.89 -7.76 -8.22
N THR A 66 -20.72 -8.05 -9.51
CA THR A 66 -19.77 -7.34 -10.37
C THR A 66 -20.13 -5.86 -10.50
N PHE A 67 -21.41 -5.55 -10.68
CA PHE A 67 -21.88 -4.17 -10.74
C PHE A 67 -21.68 -3.43 -9.41
N THR A 68 -21.97 -4.11 -8.30
CA THR A 68 -21.80 -3.56 -6.95
C THR A 68 -20.32 -3.33 -6.64
N ASP A 69 -19.43 -4.25 -7.00
CA ASP A 69 -17.98 -4.11 -6.86
C ASP A 69 -17.46 -2.90 -7.65
N MET A 70 -17.96 -2.68 -8.88
CA MET A 70 -17.60 -1.49 -9.65
C MET A 70 -18.14 -0.20 -9.01
N GLN A 71 -19.37 -0.22 -8.51
CA GLN A 71 -19.95 0.92 -7.79
C GLN A 71 -19.13 1.25 -6.53
N ASP A 72 -18.80 0.24 -5.72
CA ASP A 72 -18.00 0.40 -4.51
C ASP A 72 -16.60 0.95 -4.83
N GLY A 73 -16.01 0.53 -5.96
CA GLY A 73 -14.74 1.08 -6.45
C GLY A 73 -14.82 2.57 -6.81
N LEU A 74 -15.89 3.00 -7.49
CA LEU A 74 -16.11 4.42 -7.81
C LEU A 74 -16.37 5.25 -6.56
N VAL A 75 -17.16 4.72 -5.61
CA VAL A 75 -17.42 5.37 -4.32
C VAL A 75 -16.13 5.52 -3.53
N ALA A 76 -15.33 4.47 -3.40
CA ALA A 76 -14.06 4.51 -2.67
C ALA A 76 -13.06 5.50 -3.28
N LYS A 77 -12.99 5.58 -4.62
CA LYS A 77 -12.18 6.60 -5.32
C LYS A 77 -12.67 8.02 -5.02
N SER A 78 -13.98 8.26 -5.09
CA SER A 78 -14.57 9.57 -4.77
C SER A 78 -14.32 9.95 -3.31
N MET A 79 -14.37 8.98 -2.39
CA MET A 79 -14.09 9.22 -0.97
C MET A 79 -12.62 9.55 -0.73
N ALA A 80 -11.69 8.84 -1.38
CA ALA A 80 -10.26 9.16 -1.28
C ALA A 80 -9.93 10.58 -1.80
N GLU A 81 -10.63 11.05 -2.84
CA GLU A 81 -10.42 12.37 -3.44
C GLU A 81 -11.09 13.51 -2.64
N HIS A 82 -12.31 13.31 -2.13
CA HIS A 82 -13.12 14.39 -1.53
C HIS A 82 -13.28 14.32 -0.01
N THR A 83 -13.09 13.15 0.60
CA THR A 83 -13.26 12.93 2.05
C THR A 83 -12.23 11.92 2.55
N PRO A 84 -10.93 12.26 2.49
CA PRO A 84 -9.89 11.35 2.94
C PRO A 84 -10.04 11.08 4.44
N LEU A 85 -9.99 9.81 4.82
CA LEU A 85 -9.95 9.31 6.19
C LEU A 85 -8.55 9.51 6.81
N GLY A 86 -7.54 9.82 5.99
CA GLY A 86 -6.18 10.16 6.40
C GLY A 86 -5.24 8.97 6.43
N ILE A 87 -5.68 7.79 5.99
CA ILE A 87 -4.87 6.57 5.99
C ILE A 87 -3.76 6.67 4.93
N GLY A 88 -4.08 7.20 3.75
CA GLY A 88 -3.08 7.42 2.69
C GLY A 88 -2.02 8.44 3.11
N LYS A 89 -2.45 9.49 3.82
CA LYS A 89 -1.54 10.48 4.40
C LYS A 89 -0.63 9.87 5.46
N ALA A 90 -1.18 9.09 6.40
CA ALA A 90 -0.38 8.44 7.43
C ALA A 90 0.67 7.48 6.83
N MET A 91 0.30 6.72 5.78
CA MET A 91 1.23 5.84 5.07
C MET A 91 2.37 6.62 4.40
N THR A 92 2.04 7.71 3.70
CA THR A 92 3.03 8.53 2.98
C THR A 92 3.96 9.27 3.93
N ASP A 93 3.43 9.77 5.05
CA ASP A 93 4.23 10.38 6.12
C ASP A 93 5.19 9.34 6.76
N PHE A 94 4.72 8.12 7.01
CA PHE A 94 5.55 7.01 7.50
C PHE A 94 6.66 6.65 6.51
N LEU A 95 6.32 6.53 5.22
CA LEU A 95 7.29 6.24 4.16
C LEU A 95 8.33 7.36 4.02
N ALA A 96 7.90 8.63 4.02
CA ALA A 96 8.79 9.78 3.96
C ALA A 96 9.74 9.83 5.17
N LYS A 97 9.22 9.55 6.36
CA LYS A 97 10.02 9.48 7.59
C LYS A 97 11.05 8.34 7.53
N SER A 98 10.63 7.14 7.14
CA SER A 98 11.51 5.98 7.01
C SER A 98 12.61 6.15 5.96
N GLN A 99 12.33 6.84 4.84
CA GLN A 99 13.36 7.11 3.83
C GLN A 99 14.41 8.12 4.30
N SER A 100 14.03 9.04 5.19
CA SER A 100 14.96 10.01 5.79
C SER A 100 15.95 9.32 6.72
N ASP A 101 15.47 8.36 7.51
CA ASP A 101 16.29 7.56 8.43
C ASP A 101 17.20 6.55 7.69
N LEU A 102 16.92 6.24 6.41
CA LEU A 102 17.75 5.40 5.53
C LEU A 102 18.84 6.16 4.75
N ASN A 103 18.83 7.50 4.79
CA ASN A 103 19.71 8.35 3.98
C ASN A 103 20.77 9.09 4.80
N GLU A 104 20.93 8.76 6.10
CA GLU A 104 22.09 9.19 6.88
C GLU A 104 23.34 8.40 6.42
N PRO A 105 24.39 9.07 5.92
CA PRO A 105 25.68 8.43 5.79
C PRO A 105 26.17 8.18 7.21
N THR A 106 26.52 6.94 7.53
CA THR A 106 27.37 6.62 8.68
C THR A 106 28.71 7.34 8.50
N ALA A 107 28.79 8.61 8.87
CA ALA A 107 29.98 9.43 8.81
C ALA A 107 30.31 9.94 10.22
N GLY A 108 31.28 9.27 10.84
CA GLY A 108 32.07 9.84 11.93
C GLY A 108 31.98 9.11 13.26
N SER A 109 32.85 8.11 13.45
CA SER A 109 33.49 7.93 14.76
C SER A 109 34.99 8.23 14.61
N PRO A 110 35.45 9.34 15.19
CA PRO A 110 36.79 9.42 15.78
C PRO A 110 36.72 9.96 17.23
N PRO A 111 37.80 9.91 18.03
CA PRO A 111 39.16 9.42 17.75
C PRO A 111 39.44 7.97 18.20
#